data_AF-A0A946IZE2-F1
#
_entry.id   AF-A0A946IZE2-F1
#
_cell.length_a   1.000
_cell.length_b   1.000
_cell.length_c   1.000
_cell.angle_alpha   90.00
_cell.angle_beta   90.00
_cell.angle_gamma   90.00
#
_symmetry.space_group_name_H-M   'P 1'
#
loop_
_entity.id
_entity.type
_entity.pdbx_description
1 polymer ?
#
loop_
_entity_poly.entity_id
_entity_poly.type
_entity_poly.pdbx_seq_one_letter_code
_entity_poly.pdbx_strand_id
1 'polypeptide(L)'
;MMKLKINNSIRRGIIFLFFAALPVTGWAQESDITWENLTHEEQKILAPAKEKWKGFSAAQREKLQKGARRWNELDQEKRNNFKSRFKNWQKNSPENKEKIRNRFKEFQSLSAEDKKALRESKKRFQKLSPDKQKQLRNRFKNMSPKERKQFRERLKDRREVLKNKTPQERKNIREKIKNRKSSENSVTKEKRIKERKNSTHRQQNRMNNNLKKRTFEKNRGSSNLPSRPRVNTPNRRTNDRRGR
;
A
#
# COMPACT_ATOMS: atom_id res chain seq x y z
N MET A 1 12.78 -30.19 35.09
CA MET A 1 12.59 -30.61 33.68
C MET A 1 11.14 -30.36 33.24
N MET A 2 10.85 -29.27 32.52
CA MET A 2 9.51 -29.00 31.98
C MET A 2 9.28 -29.78 30.68
N LYS A 3 8.43 -30.81 30.72
CA LYS A 3 7.93 -31.50 29.53
C LYS A 3 6.99 -30.56 28.76
N LEU A 4 7.51 -29.89 27.73
CA LEU A 4 6.71 -29.09 26.79
C LEU A 4 5.75 -30.02 26.01
N LYS A 5 4.49 -30.10 26.46
CA LYS A 5 3.39 -30.73 25.71
C LYS A 5 3.14 -29.90 24.43
N ILE A 6 3.63 -30.38 23.29
CA ILE A 6 3.38 -29.77 21.99
C ILE A 6 1.93 -30.06 21.60
N ASN A 7 1.09 -29.03 21.65
CA ASN A 7 -0.35 -29.13 21.44
C ASN A 7 -0.70 -29.54 19.99
N ASN A 8 -1.68 -30.43 19.79
CA ASN A 8 -1.99 -31.08 18.51
C ASN A 8 -2.36 -30.10 17.38
N SER A 9 -2.87 -28.91 17.72
CA SER A 9 -3.14 -27.83 16.76
C SER A 9 -1.86 -27.28 16.12
N ILE A 10 -0.73 -27.29 16.82
CA ILE A 10 0.57 -26.80 16.33
C ILE A 10 1.16 -27.80 15.33
N ARG A 11 1.01 -29.10 15.60
CA ARG A 11 1.43 -30.19 14.72
C ARG A 11 0.68 -30.16 13.38
N ARG A 12 -0.63 -29.87 13.40
CA ARG A 12 -1.46 -29.65 12.19
C ARG A 12 -1.02 -28.41 11.39
N GLY A 13 -0.47 -27.39 12.05
CA GLY A 13 0.02 -26.17 11.40
C GLY A 13 1.36 -26.30 10.71
N ILE A 14 2.26 -27.12 11.26
CA ILE A 14 3.51 -27.52 10.63
C ILE A 14 3.19 -28.23 9.31
N ILE A 15 2.29 -29.23 9.35
CA ILE A 15 1.82 -29.98 8.16
C ILE A 15 1.24 -29.03 7.08
N PHE A 16 0.40 -28.05 7.46
CA PHE A 16 -0.22 -27.11 6.51
C PHE A 16 0.75 -26.06 5.93
N LEU A 17 1.75 -25.61 6.69
CA LEU A 17 2.71 -24.59 6.23
C LEU A 17 3.79 -25.22 5.30
N PHE A 18 4.08 -26.51 5.46
CA PHE A 18 4.94 -27.29 4.56
C PHE A 18 4.22 -27.83 3.32
N PHE A 19 2.88 -27.88 3.29
CA PHE A 19 2.08 -28.18 2.08
C PHE A 19 1.93 -26.98 1.11
N ALA A 20 2.20 -25.75 1.54
CA ALA A 20 1.85 -24.55 0.77
C ALA A 20 2.86 -24.15 -0.34
N ALA A 21 3.86 -24.97 -0.66
CA ALA A 21 4.93 -24.59 -1.59
C ALA A 21 5.20 -25.66 -2.68
N LEU A 22 5.06 -25.22 -3.92
CA LEU A 22 5.54 -25.75 -5.21
C LEU A 22 4.58 -26.65 -6.02
N PRO A 23 4.46 -26.40 -7.34
CA PRO A 23 3.71 -27.25 -8.27
C PRO A 23 4.33 -28.64 -8.32
N VAL A 24 3.47 -29.65 -8.42
CA VAL A 24 3.87 -31.03 -8.70
C VAL A 24 4.11 -31.10 -10.20
N THR A 25 5.33 -30.82 -10.64
CA THR A 25 5.75 -31.11 -12.02
C THR A 25 7.18 -31.63 -11.99
N GLY A 26 7.35 -32.89 -12.40
CA GLY A 26 8.65 -33.51 -12.65
C GLY A 26 8.96 -34.72 -11.75
N TRP A 27 9.02 -35.89 -12.38
CA TRP A 27 9.69 -37.15 -12.03
C TRP A 27 9.79 -37.48 -10.54
N ALA A 28 8.89 -38.37 -10.09
CA ALA A 28 8.91 -38.93 -8.76
C ALA A 28 10.17 -39.80 -8.58
N GLN A 29 11.22 -39.21 -8.02
CA GLN A 29 12.25 -40.02 -7.36
C GLN A 29 11.58 -40.65 -6.15
N GLU A 30 11.46 -41.97 -6.15
CA GLU A 30 10.85 -42.77 -5.10
C GLU A 30 11.74 -42.72 -3.86
N SER A 31 11.71 -41.60 -3.13
CA SER A 31 12.39 -41.49 -1.85
C SER A 31 11.60 -42.31 -0.84
N ASP A 32 12.12 -43.48 -0.49
CA ASP A 32 11.47 -44.44 0.40
C ASP A 32 11.58 -44.03 1.88
N ILE A 33 11.11 -42.81 2.18
CA ILE A 33 11.06 -42.31 3.56
C ILE A 33 9.89 -43.01 4.25
N THR A 34 10.19 -44.13 4.89
CA THR A 34 9.28 -44.84 5.78
C THR A 34 9.11 -44.10 7.10
N TRP A 35 8.03 -44.40 7.83
CA TRP A 35 7.76 -43.74 9.12
C TRP A 35 8.83 -44.10 10.16
N GLU A 36 9.35 -45.31 10.05
CA GLU A 36 10.33 -45.93 10.93
C GLU A 36 11.71 -45.26 10.79
N ASN A 37 12.06 -44.78 9.59
CA ASN A 37 13.32 -44.08 9.31
C ASN A 37 13.34 -42.62 9.80
N LEU A 38 12.23 -42.12 10.37
CA LEU A 38 12.20 -40.81 11.01
C LEU A 38 12.81 -40.88 12.41
N THR A 39 13.59 -39.87 12.78
CA THR A 39 14.11 -39.72 14.16
C THR A 39 12.96 -39.59 15.16
N HIS A 40 13.19 -39.96 16.42
CA HIS A 40 12.16 -39.90 17.47
C HIS A 40 11.52 -38.50 17.61
N GLU A 41 12.32 -37.44 17.49
CA GLU A 41 11.81 -36.06 17.54
C GLU A 41 10.99 -35.69 16.29
N GLU A 42 11.37 -36.18 15.10
CA GLU A 42 10.56 -36.00 13.88
C GLU A 42 9.22 -36.74 13.99
N GLN A 43 9.23 -38.00 14.45
CA GLN A 43 8.01 -38.79 14.68
C GLN A 43 7.08 -38.10 15.69
N LYS A 44 7.62 -37.51 16.76
CA LYS A 44 6.84 -36.78 17.77
C LYS A 44 6.20 -35.51 17.23
N ILE A 45 6.83 -34.81 16.28
CA ILE A 45 6.24 -33.67 15.59
C ILE A 45 5.16 -34.13 14.62
N LEU A 46 5.46 -35.19 13.85
CA LEU A 46 4.63 -35.70 12.77
C LEU A 46 3.58 -36.71 13.25
N ALA A 47 3.45 -36.97 14.55
CA ALA A 47 2.53 -37.98 15.11
C ALA A 47 1.10 -37.94 14.52
N PRO A 48 0.46 -36.77 14.29
CA PRO A 48 -0.88 -36.71 13.67
C PRO A 48 -0.92 -37.12 12.20
N ALA A 49 0.23 -37.21 11.54
CA ALA A 49 0.39 -37.64 10.17
C ALA A 49 0.69 -39.15 10.06
N LYS A 50 0.94 -39.85 11.18
CA LYS A 50 1.32 -41.28 11.21
C LYS A 50 0.33 -42.17 10.47
N GLU A 51 -0.96 -42.07 10.80
CA GLU A 51 -2.03 -42.89 10.20
C GLU A 51 -2.12 -42.70 8.68
N LYS A 52 -1.85 -41.48 8.20
CA LYS A 52 -1.92 -41.11 6.78
C LYS A 52 -0.58 -41.19 6.06
N TRP A 53 0.48 -41.63 6.74
CA TRP A 53 1.85 -41.55 6.22
C TRP A 53 2.02 -42.31 4.90
N LYS A 54 1.49 -43.55 4.86
CA LYS A 54 1.50 -44.40 3.66
C LYS A 54 0.71 -43.77 2.49
N GLY A 55 -0.32 -42.97 2.78
CA GLY A 55 -1.11 -42.28 1.76
C GLY A 55 -0.46 -41.02 1.17
N PHE A 56 0.65 -40.54 1.75
CA PHE A 56 1.40 -39.42 1.17
C PHE A 56 2.34 -39.89 0.06
N SER A 57 2.48 -39.08 -0.99
CA SER A 57 3.50 -39.30 -2.02
C SER A 57 4.92 -39.09 -1.46
N ALA A 58 5.93 -39.64 -2.12
CA ALA A 58 7.34 -39.47 -1.74
C ALA A 58 7.71 -37.98 -1.51
N ALA A 59 7.32 -37.10 -2.44
CA ALA A 59 7.53 -35.66 -2.33
C ALA A 59 6.82 -35.02 -1.12
N GLN A 60 5.64 -35.53 -0.72
CA GLN A 60 4.93 -35.05 0.47
C GLN A 60 5.63 -35.50 1.75
N ARG A 61 6.06 -36.78 1.82
CA ARG A 61 6.81 -37.32 2.96
C ARG A 61 8.13 -36.57 3.16
N GLU A 62 8.86 -36.30 2.08
CA GLU A 62 10.11 -35.53 2.12
C GLU A 62 9.88 -34.10 2.66
N LYS A 63 8.81 -33.42 2.20
CA LYS A 63 8.44 -32.09 2.72
C LYS A 63 8.10 -32.11 4.20
N LEU A 64 7.38 -33.14 4.66
CA LEU A 64 7.03 -33.31 6.08
C LEU A 64 8.26 -33.54 6.95
N GLN A 65 9.17 -34.41 6.52
CA GLN A 65 10.43 -34.67 7.22
C GLN A 65 11.29 -33.40 7.30
N LYS A 66 11.55 -32.73 6.16
CA LYS A 66 12.29 -31.45 6.12
C LYS A 66 11.67 -30.41 7.05
N GLY A 67 10.34 -30.39 7.15
CA GLY A 67 9.63 -29.50 8.03
C GLY A 67 9.80 -29.82 9.52
N ALA A 68 9.80 -31.10 9.87
CA ALA A 68 10.05 -31.57 11.22
C ALA A 68 11.50 -31.28 11.66
N ARG A 69 12.50 -31.51 10.79
CA ARG A 69 13.91 -31.13 11.04
C ARG A 69 14.05 -29.65 11.36
N ARG A 70 13.50 -28.79 10.48
CA ARG A 70 13.53 -27.34 10.68
C ARG A 70 12.88 -26.93 12.00
N TRP A 71 11.78 -27.58 12.39
CA TRP A 71 11.13 -27.30 13.66
C TRP A 71 12.01 -27.65 14.87
N ASN A 72 12.73 -28.78 14.79
CA ASN A 72 13.69 -29.19 15.81
C ASN A 72 14.84 -28.18 15.95
N GLU A 73 15.33 -27.62 14.85
CA GLU A 73 16.38 -26.60 14.84
C GLU A 73 15.94 -25.23 15.38
N LEU A 74 14.62 -24.96 15.47
CA LEU A 74 14.15 -23.68 16.01
C LEU A 74 14.33 -23.59 17.53
N ASP A 75 14.88 -22.47 17.99
CA ASP A 75 14.84 -22.08 19.41
C ASP A 75 13.40 -21.81 19.89
N GLN A 76 13.25 -21.67 21.22
CA GLN A 76 11.94 -21.50 21.85
C GLN A 76 11.23 -20.21 21.41
N GLU A 77 11.97 -19.11 21.19
CA GLU A 77 11.39 -17.84 20.76
C GLU A 77 10.80 -17.96 19.34
N LYS A 78 11.56 -18.53 18.40
CA LYS A 78 11.10 -18.79 17.03
C LYS A 78 9.92 -19.74 17.01
N ARG A 79 9.92 -20.78 17.84
CA ARG A 79 8.76 -21.69 18.00
C ARG A 79 7.53 -20.93 18.49
N ASN A 80 7.67 -20.04 19.48
CA ASN A 80 6.56 -19.24 20.00
C ASN A 80 6.03 -18.25 18.96
N ASN A 81 6.92 -17.59 18.20
CA ASN A 81 6.53 -16.72 17.10
C ASN A 81 5.76 -17.50 16.03
N PHE A 82 6.24 -18.70 15.65
CA PHE A 82 5.51 -19.56 14.73
C PHE A 82 4.12 -19.91 15.25
N LYS A 83 3.98 -20.33 16.52
CA LYS A 83 2.68 -20.65 17.13
C LYS A 83 1.72 -19.46 17.05
N SER A 84 2.18 -18.26 17.38
CA SER A 84 1.39 -17.03 17.30
C SER A 84 0.93 -16.74 15.87
N ARG A 85 1.85 -16.81 14.90
CA ARG A 85 1.53 -16.61 13.48
C ARG A 85 0.57 -17.66 12.95
N PHE A 86 0.70 -18.91 13.38
CA PHE A 86 -0.19 -19.98 12.99
C PHE A 86 -1.60 -19.81 13.58
N LYS A 87 -1.73 -19.41 14.85
CA LYS A 87 -3.03 -19.07 15.45
C LYS A 87 -3.72 -17.95 14.66
N ASN A 88 -2.98 -16.93 14.27
CA ASN A 88 -3.50 -15.84 13.44
C ASN A 88 -3.90 -16.32 12.04
N TRP A 89 -3.10 -17.20 11.41
CA TRP A 89 -3.46 -17.85 10.15
C TRP A 89 -4.79 -18.59 10.26
N GLN A 90 -4.98 -19.41 11.30
CA GLN A 90 -6.19 -20.22 11.47
C GLN A 90 -7.46 -19.37 11.52
N LYS A 91 -7.38 -18.19 12.15
CA LYS A 91 -8.47 -17.21 12.24
C LYS A 91 -8.83 -16.52 10.91
N ASN A 92 -8.03 -16.65 9.86
CA ASN A 92 -8.36 -16.06 8.56
C ASN A 92 -9.53 -16.80 7.88
N SER A 93 -10.38 -16.05 7.17
CA SER A 93 -11.42 -16.63 6.30
C SER A 93 -10.80 -17.48 5.17
N PRO A 94 -11.55 -18.44 4.59
CA PRO A 94 -11.08 -19.24 3.46
C PRO A 94 -10.55 -18.39 2.30
N GLU A 95 -11.27 -17.34 1.92
CA GLU A 95 -10.88 -16.40 0.87
C GLU A 95 -9.55 -15.68 1.20
N ASN A 96 -9.38 -15.23 2.45
CA ASN A 96 -8.12 -14.60 2.86
C ASN A 96 -6.96 -15.60 2.88
N LYS A 97 -7.20 -16.85 3.27
CA LYS A 97 -6.20 -17.92 3.21
C LYS A 97 -5.77 -18.17 1.76
N GLU A 98 -6.70 -18.17 0.82
CA GLU A 98 -6.40 -18.29 -0.61
C GLU A 98 -5.58 -17.12 -1.14
N LYS A 99 -5.98 -15.87 -0.83
CA LYS A 99 -5.20 -14.68 -1.18
C LYS A 99 -3.76 -14.74 -0.65
N ILE A 100 -3.58 -15.23 0.58
CA ILE A 100 -2.25 -15.42 1.17
C ILE A 100 -1.46 -16.50 0.41
N ARG A 101 -2.08 -17.63 0.07
CA ARG A 101 -1.44 -18.69 -0.72
C ARG A 101 -1.00 -18.21 -2.10
N ASN A 102 -1.85 -17.47 -2.81
CA ASN A 102 -1.53 -16.94 -4.14
C ASN A 102 -0.36 -15.96 -4.09
N ARG A 103 -0.37 -15.01 -3.13
CA ARG A 103 0.77 -14.11 -2.89
C ARG A 103 2.05 -14.84 -2.51
N PHE A 104 1.94 -15.96 -1.80
CA PHE A 104 3.10 -16.78 -1.47
C PHE A 104 3.64 -17.51 -2.69
N LYS A 105 2.78 -18.04 -3.57
CA LYS A 105 3.19 -18.63 -4.86
C LYS A 105 3.91 -17.59 -5.74
N GLU A 106 3.35 -16.39 -5.87
CA GLU A 106 4.00 -15.26 -6.54
C GLU A 106 5.36 -14.92 -5.92
N PHE A 107 5.44 -14.88 -4.58
CA PHE A 107 6.72 -14.66 -3.90
C PHE A 107 7.74 -15.77 -4.19
N GLN A 108 7.29 -17.03 -4.32
CA GLN A 108 8.17 -18.16 -4.61
C GLN A 108 8.67 -18.16 -6.05
N SER A 109 7.91 -17.65 -7.02
CA SER A 109 8.36 -17.50 -8.41
C SER A 109 9.35 -16.36 -8.61
N LEU A 110 9.51 -15.47 -7.62
CA LEU A 110 10.54 -14.42 -7.66
C LEU A 110 11.97 -15.00 -7.65
N SER A 111 12.88 -14.33 -8.35
CA SER A 111 14.33 -14.60 -8.29
C SER A 111 14.88 -14.46 -6.86
N ALA A 112 16.05 -15.03 -6.58
CA ALA A 112 16.69 -14.88 -5.26
C ALA A 112 16.98 -13.41 -4.92
N GLU A 113 17.39 -12.62 -5.92
CA GLU A 113 17.66 -11.19 -5.77
C GLU A 113 16.38 -10.40 -5.47
N ASP A 114 15.29 -10.68 -6.19
CA ASP A 114 13.96 -10.10 -5.97
C ASP A 114 13.45 -10.40 -4.56
N LYS A 115 13.59 -11.65 -4.11
CA LYS A 115 13.23 -12.07 -2.76
C LYS A 115 14.03 -11.31 -1.71
N LYS A 116 15.34 -11.12 -1.91
CA LYS A 116 16.21 -10.35 -1.02
C LYS A 116 15.78 -8.88 -0.96
N ALA A 117 15.60 -8.24 -2.12
CA ALA A 117 15.17 -6.85 -2.22
C ALA A 117 13.81 -6.61 -1.53
N LEU A 118 12.85 -7.53 -1.68
CA LEU A 118 11.55 -7.44 -1.01
C LEU A 118 11.68 -7.56 0.51
N ARG A 119 12.49 -8.51 1.02
CA ARG A 119 12.74 -8.66 2.46
C ARG A 119 13.39 -7.42 3.05
N GLU A 120 14.36 -6.82 2.36
CA GLU A 120 15.00 -5.58 2.80
C GLU A 120 14.04 -4.39 2.78
N SER A 121 13.21 -4.27 1.74
CA SER A 121 12.18 -3.24 1.66
C SER A 121 11.20 -3.34 2.84
N LYS A 122 10.77 -4.57 3.18
CA LYS A 122 9.94 -4.84 4.35
C LYS A 122 10.65 -4.44 5.65
N LYS A 123 11.92 -4.81 5.83
CA LYS A 123 12.71 -4.43 7.02
C LYS A 123 12.79 -2.91 7.16
N ARG A 124 13.08 -2.18 6.06
CA ARG A 124 13.11 -0.71 6.07
C ARG A 124 11.75 -0.11 6.45
N PHE A 125 10.67 -0.66 5.90
CA PHE A 125 9.32 -0.21 6.23
C PHE A 125 8.99 -0.43 7.72
N GLN A 126 9.35 -1.59 8.28
CA GLN A 126 9.14 -1.90 9.69
C GLN A 126 9.92 -1.00 10.65
N LYS A 127 11.05 -0.45 10.21
CA LYS A 127 11.86 0.52 10.97
C LYS A 127 11.29 1.94 10.96
N LEU A 128 10.27 2.24 10.13
CA LEU A 128 9.61 3.55 10.14
C LEU A 128 8.73 3.70 11.38
N SER A 129 8.54 4.94 11.84
CA SER A 129 7.59 5.21 12.93
C SER A 129 6.16 4.78 12.54
N PRO A 130 5.32 4.41 13.53
CA PRO A 130 3.93 3.98 13.28
C PRO A 130 3.14 4.97 12.40
N ASP A 131 3.31 6.27 12.64
CA ASP A 131 2.64 7.32 11.86
C ASP A 131 3.09 7.33 10.41
N LYS A 132 4.39 7.21 10.16
CA LYS A 132 4.92 7.11 8.79
C LYS A 132 4.44 5.85 8.09
N GLN A 133 4.38 4.72 8.79
CA GLN A 133 3.81 3.49 8.24
C GLN A 133 2.32 3.67 7.88
N LYS A 134 1.53 4.29 8.78
CA LYS A 134 0.10 4.56 8.56
C LYS A 134 -0.10 5.50 7.38
N GLN A 135 0.66 6.59 7.31
CA GLN A 135 0.63 7.55 6.18
C GLN A 135 0.92 6.84 4.84
N LEU A 136 1.96 6.01 4.77
CA LEU A 136 2.30 5.27 3.56
C LEU A 136 1.21 4.27 3.15
N ARG A 137 0.64 3.54 4.12
CA ARG A 137 -0.47 2.61 3.86
C ARG A 137 -1.71 3.34 3.36
N ASN A 138 -2.08 4.44 4.00
CA ASN A 138 -3.24 5.24 3.62
C ASN A 138 -3.07 5.85 2.23
N ARG A 139 -1.87 6.38 1.93
CA ARG A 139 -1.56 6.89 0.60
C ARG A 139 -1.77 5.82 -0.46
N PHE A 140 -1.27 4.61 -0.25
CA PHE A 140 -1.44 3.51 -1.22
C PHE A 140 -2.91 3.03 -1.33
N LYS A 141 -3.62 2.95 -0.20
CA LYS A 141 -5.05 2.59 -0.17
C LYS A 141 -5.91 3.60 -0.92
N ASN A 142 -5.60 4.89 -0.82
CA ASN A 142 -6.38 5.95 -1.43
C ASN A 142 -6.02 6.21 -2.90
N MET A 143 -4.99 5.55 -3.46
CA MET A 143 -4.71 5.62 -4.89
C MET A 143 -5.77 4.87 -5.71
N SER A 144 -6.21 5.49 -6.79
CA SER A 144 -7.03 4.87 -7.85
C SER A 144 -6.28 3.71 -8.53
N PRO A 145 -6.99 2.79 -9.22
CA PRO A 145 -6.34 1.71 -9.97
C PRO A 145 -5.29 2.21 -10.97
N LYS A 146 -5.57 3.32 -11.67
CA LYS A 146 -4.64 3.94 -12.63
C LYS A 146 -3.38 4.45 -11.93
N GLU A 147 -3.53 5.17 -10.83
CA GLU A 147 -2.39 5.67 -10.04
C GLU A 147 -1.56 4.52 -9.45
N ARG A 148 -2.20 3.44 -9.00
CA ARG A 148 -1.49 2.24 -8.52
C ARG A 148 -0.69 1.58 -9.64
N LYS A 149 -1.24 1.47 -10.86
CA LYS A 149 -0.52 0.95 -12.03
C LYS A 149 0.71 1.81 -12.32
N GLN A 150 0.53 3.13 -12.44
CA GLN A 150 1.64 4.06 -12.65
C GLN A 150 2.67 4.06 -11.52
N PHE A 151 2.24 3.87 -10.27
CA PHE A 151 3.14 3.72 -9.14
C PHE A 151 4.00 2.46 -9.25
N ARG A 152 3.41 1.32 -9.65
CA ARG A 152 4.15 0.06 -9.86
C ARG A 152 5.13 0.17 -11.03
N GLU A 153 4.72 0.72 -12.16
CA GLU A 153 5.62 0.91 -13.32
C GLU A 153 6.82 1.78 -12.93
N ARG A 154 6.61 2.93 -12.28
CA ARG A 154 7.72 3.77 -11.80
C ARG A 154 8.70 3.04 -10.88
N LEU A 155 8.22 2.10 -10.06
CA LEU A 155 9.09 1.29 -9.21
C LEU A 155 9.87 0.26 -10.02
N LYS A 156 9.25 -0.34 -11.04
CA LYS A 156 9.88 -1.27 -11.97
C LYS A 156 10.96 -0.56 -12.78
N ASP A 157 10.63 0.56 -13.43
CA ASP A 157 11.59 1.34 -14.23
C ASP A 157 12.78 1.78 -13.40
N ARG A 158 12.53 2.30 -12.19
CA ARG A 158 13.60 2.68 -11.27
C ARG A 158 14.47 1.49 -10.89
N ARG A 159 13.89 0.30 -10.72
CA ARG A 159 14.64 -0.90 -10.40
C ARG A 159 15.54 -1.31 -11.57
N GLU A 160 15.00 -1.32 -12.78
CA GLU A 160 15.77 -1.63 -14.01
C GLU A 160 16.93 -0.66 -14.20
N VAL A 161 16.68 0.65 -14.06
CA VAL A 161 17.74 1.67 -14.13
C VAL A 161 18.85 1.44 -13.10
N LEU A 162 18.52 0.96 -11.89
CA LEU A 162 19.50 0.75 -10.83
C LEU A 162 20.21 -0.61 -10.91
N LYS A 163 19.66 -1.59 -11.65
CA LYS A 163 20.14 -2.98 -11.69
C LYS A 163 21.62 -3.05 -12.05
N ASN A 164 22.03 -2.40 -13.13
CA ASN A 164 23.39 -2.47 -13.67
C ASN A 164 24.33 -1.35 -13.19
N LYS A 165 23.95 -0.60 -12.15
CA LYS A 165 24.70 0.56 -11.66
C LYS A 165 25.52 0.25 -10.42
N THR A 166 26.67 0.91 -10.28
CA THR A 166 27.52 0.79 -9.09
C THR A 166 26.85 1.38 -7.84
N PRO A 167 27.25 0.97 -6.62
CA PRO A 167 26.72 1.57 -5.39
C PRO A 167 26.81 3.10 -5.35
N GLN A 168 27.90 3.67 -5.86
CA GLN A 168 28.12 5.11 -5.89
C GLN A 168 27.19 5.81 -6.90
N GLU A 169 27.02 5.25 -8.11
CA GLU A 169 26.06 5.76 -9.09
C GLU A 169 24.62 5.69 -8.58
N ARG A 170 24.25 4.60 -7.90
CA ARG A 170 22.94 4.44 -7.26
C ARG A 170 22.71 5.53 -6.20
N LYS A 171 23.72 5.87 -5.40
CA LYS A 171 23.67 6.96 -4.41
C LYS A 171 23.48 8.31 -5.11
N ASN A 172 24.25 8.60 -6.15
CA ASN A 172 24.15 9.84 -6.92
C ASN A 172 22.77 10.02 -7.55
N ILE A 173 22.20 8.96 -8.14
CA ILE A 173 20.84 8.97 -8.70
C ILE A 173 19.80 9.22 -7.60
N ARG A 174 19.95 8.59 -6.44
CA ARG A 174 19.04 8.80 -5.31
C ARG A 174 19.06 10.25 -4.83
N GLU A 175 20.25 10.87 -4.73
CA GLU A 175 20.38 12.28 -4.35
C GLU A 175 19.82 13.22 -5.42
N LYS A 176 20.09 12.97 -6.72
CA LYS A 176 19.46 13.74 -7.82
C LYS A 176 17.93 13.71 -7.75
N ILE A 177 17.33 12.54 -7.51
CA ILE A 177 15.88 12.39 -7.37
C ILE A 177 15.35 13.14 -6.13
N LYS A 178 16.10 13.10 -5.02
CA LYS A 178 15.72 13.80 -3.78
C LYS A 178 15.75 15.31 -3.99
N ASN A 179 16.82 15.83 -4.59
CA ASN A 179 17.03 17.25 -4.83
C ASN A 179 16.00 17.83 -5.82
N ARG A 180 15.66 17.08 -6.88
CA ARG A 180 14.59 17.46 -7.81
C ARG A 180 13.23 17.56 -7.13
N LYS A 181 12.92 16.65 -6.21
CA LYS A 181 11.65 16.72 -5.46
C LYS A 181 11.60 17.88 -4.47
N SER A 182 12.73 18.22 -3.84
CA SER A 182 12.79 19.41 -3.00
C SER A 182 12.64 20.70 -3.81
N SER A 183 13.24 20.79 -5.00
CA SER A 183 13.11 21.97 -5.86
C SER A 183 11.71 22.10 -6.47
N GLU A 184 11.08 21.00 -6.91
CA GLU A 184 9.69 21.02 -7.38
C GLU A 184 8.71 21.45 -6.26
N ASN A 185 8.96 20.99 -5.02
CA ASN A 185 8.17 21.38 -3.85
C ASN A 185 8.40 22.84 -3.43
N SER A 186 9.61 23.37 -3.56
CA SER A 186 9.89 24.78 -3.26
C SER A 186 9.24 25.71 -4.29
N VAL A 187 9.34 25.38 -5.58
CA VAL A 187 8.70 26.13 -6.68
C VAL A 187 7.18 26.13 -6.54
N THR A 188 6.56 25.00 -6.19
CA THR A 188 5.11 24.96 -5.94
C THR A 188 4.70 25.74 -4.68
N LYS A 189 5.52 25.70 -3.62
CA LYS A 189 5.30 26.54 -2.43
C LYS A 189 5.37 28.03 -2.77
N GLU A 190 6.34 28.43 -3.59
CA GLU A 190 6.55 29.83 -3.99
C GLU A 190 5.43 30.35 -4.89
N LYS A 191 4.95 29.54 -5.86
CA LYS A 191 3.76 29.85 -6.66
C LYS A 191 2.53 30.08 -5.78
N ARG A 192 2.29 29.21 -4.79
CA ARG A 192 1.17 29.36 -3.83
C ARG A 192 1.30 30.62 -2.99
N ILE A 193 2.51 31.02 -2.60
CA ILE A 193 2.76 32.28 -1.86
C ILE A 193 2.47 33.49 -2.75
N LYS A 194 2.91 33.48 -4.02
CA LYS A 194 2.64 34.55 -4.98
C LYS A 194 1.14 34.69 -5.27
N GLU A 195 0.42 33.60 -5.46
CA GLU A 195 -1.05 33.62 -5.60
C GLU A 195 -1.75 34.18 -4.37
N ARG A 196 -1.30 33.80 -3.16
CA ARG A 196 -1.87 34.33 -1.92
C ARG A 196 -1.67 35.84 -1.80
N LYS A 197 -0.45 36.33 -2.08
CA LYS A 197 -0.14 37.77 -2.09
C LYS A 197 -0.99 38.53 -3.12
N ASN A 198 -1.13 37.99 -4.33
CA ASN A 198 -1.94 38.60 -5.38
C ASN A 198 -3.44 38.64 -5.02
N SER A 199 -3.95 37.59 -4.36
CA SER A 199 -5.32 37.54 -3.85
C SER A 199 -5.56 38.60 -2.76
N THR A 200 -4.65 38.72 -1.79
CA THR A 200 -4.70 39.75 -0.74
C THR A 200 -4.68 41.15 -1.34
N HIS A 201 -3.82 41.39 -2.34
CA HIS A 201 -3.75 42.69 -3.02
C HIS A 201 -5.04 43.02 -3.79
N ARG A 202 -5.65 42.03 -4.47
CA ARG A 202 -6.97 42.20 -5.12
C ARG A 202 -8.07 42.52 -4.09
N GLN A 203 -8.02 41.91 -2.91
CA GLN A 203 -8.98 42.16 -1.85
C GLN A 203 -8.82 43.58 -1.26
N GLN A 204 -7.59 44.04 -1.05
CA GLN A 204 -7.31 45.42 -0.64
C GLN A 204 -7.78 46.44 -1.69
N ASN A 205 -7.53 46.20 -2.98
CA ASN A 205 -8.00 47.11 -4.04
C ASN A 205 -9.54 47.16 -4.11
N ARG A 206 -10.23 46.03 -3.88
CA ARG A 206 -11.70 46.00 -3.77
C ARG A 206 -12.20 46.81 -2.58
N MET A 207 -11.57 46.68 -1.41
CA MET A 207 -11.89 47.47 -0.21
C MET A 207 -11.70 48.96 -0.49
N ASN A 208 -10.55 49.36 -1.04
CA ASN A 208 -10.23 50.76 -1.35
C ASN A 208 -11.20 51.36 -2.38
N ASN A 209 -11.57 50.61 -3.42
CA ASN A 209 -12.55 51.06 -4.41
C ASN A 209 -13.96 51.20 -3.81
N ASN A 210 -14.36 50.31 -2.89
CA ASN A 210 -15.62 50.42 -2.17
C ASN A 210 -15.62 51.63 -1.21
N LEU A 211 -14.49 51.92 -0.54
CA LEU A 211 -14.34 53.16 0.24
C LEU A 211 -14.48 54.40 -0.65
N LYS A 212 -13.80 54.44 -1.80
CA LYS A 212 -13.91 55.55 -2.76
C LYS A 212 -15.33 55.74 -3.30
N LYS A 213 -16.06 54.65 -3.58
CA LYS A 213 -17.48 54.72 -3.96
C LYS A 213 -18.34 55.29 -2.84
N ARG A 214 -18.14 54.84 -1.60
CA ARG A 214 -18.89 55.35 -0.43
C ARG A 214 -18.60 56.83 -0.15
N THR A 215 -17.35 57.28 -0.29
CA THR A 215 -17.02 58.72 -0.15
C THR A 215 -17.62 59.56 -1.27
N PHE A 216 -17.68 59.02 -2.48
CA PHE A 216 -18.27 59.69 -3.62
C PHE A 216 -19.80 59.78 -3.55
N GLU A 217 -20.47 58.75 -3.04
CA GLU A 217 -21.92 58.79 -2.73
C GLU A 217 -22.22 59.76 -1.58
N LYS A 218 -21.38 59.80 -0.54
CA LYS A 218 -21.55 60.73 0.59
C LYS A 218 -21.41 62.20 0.16
N ASN A 219 -20.57 62.51 -0.82
CA ASN A 219 -20.41 63.86 -1.38
C ASN A 219 -21.50 64.25 -2.40
N ARG A 220 -22.30 63.31 -2.90
CA ARG A 220 -23.48 63.62 -3.76
C ARG A 220 -24.76 63.88 -2.97
N GLY A 221 -24.76 63.64 -1.66
CA GLY A 221 -25.92 63.80 -0.79
C GLY A 221 -26.18 65.22 -0.27
N SER A 222 -25.50 66.25 -0.81
CA SER A 222 -25.64 67.64 -0.34
C SER A 222 -25.92 68.64 -1.46
N SER A 223 -26.88 68.33 -2.34
CA SER A 223 -27.51 69.34 -3.21
C SER A 223 -29.03 69.23 -3.08
N ASN A 224 -29.63 70.09 -2.24
CA ASN A 224 -31.06 70.33 -2.22
C ASN A 224 -31.46 70.99 -3.54
N LEU A 225 -32.12 70.25 -4.44
CA LEU A 225 -32.87 70.81 -5.56
C LEU A 225 -34.34 70.42 -5.40
N PRO A 226 -35.28 71.37 -5.49
CA PRO A 226 -36.70 71.09 -5.29
C PRO A 226 -37.28 70.27 -6.45
N SER A 227 -38.09 69.27 -6.10
CA SER A 227 -38.79 68.37 -7.02
C SER A 227 -39.74 69.13 -7.96
N ARG A 228 -39.56 68.98 -9.29
CA ARG A 228 -40.56 69.41 -10.29
C ARG A 228 -41.68 68.37 -10.40
N PRO A 229 -42.95 68.78 -10.57
CA PRO A 229 -44.08 67.86 -10.65
C PRO A 229 -44.10 67.09 -11.99
N ARG A 230 -44.56 65.84 -11.91
CA ARG A 230 -44.62 64.85 -12.99
C ARG A 230 -45.79 65.16 -13.92
N VAL A 231 -45.52 65.55 -15.16
CA VAL A 231 -46.54 65.70 -16.21
C VAL A 231 -46.82 64.32 -16.84
N ASN A 232 -48.09 63.90 -16.80
CA ASN A 232 -48.59 62.72 -17.49
C ASN A 232 -48.74 63.01 -18.99
N THR A 233 -48.04 62.26 -19.84
CA THR A 233 -48.34 62.17 -21.29
C THR A 233 -49.09 60.88 -21.60
N PRO A 234 -50.22 60.94 -22.33
CA PRO A 234 -51.02 59.76 -22.63
C PRO A 234 -50.46 58.95 -23.81
N ASN A 235 -50.59 57.64 -23.68
CA ASN A 235 -50.18 56.61 -24.63
C ASN A 235 -51.17 56.56 -25.81
N ARG A 236 -50.71 56.86 -27.04
CA ARG A 236 -51.50 56.75 -28.27
C ARG A 236 -51.03 55.52 -29.08
N ARG A 237 -51.87 54.48 -29.02
CA ARG A 237 -52.27 53.50 -30.08
C ARG A 237 -51.87 53.92 -31.52
N THR A 238 -51.54 53.06 -32.50
CA THR A 238 -52.06 51.73 -32.89
C THR A 238 -51.35 51.22 -34.15
N ASN A 239 -51.44 49.90 -34.38
CA ASN A 239 -51.57 49.18 -35.67
C ASN A 239 -50.35 49.15 -36.64
N ASP A 240 -50.11 48.13 -37.46
CA ASP A 240 -50.89 46.94 -37.83
C ASP A 240 -49.99 45.81 -38.38
N ARG A 241 -50.60 44.62 -38.43
CA ARG A 241 -50.30 43.33 -39.07
C ARG A 241 -49.51 43.30 -40.39
N ARG A 242 -48.77 42.20 -40.56
CA ARG A 242 -49.06 41.00 -41.41
C ARG A 242 -47.75 40.18 -41.50
N GLY A 243 -47.67 38.85 -41.43
CA GLY A 243 -48.66 37.79 -41.47
C GLY A 243 -48.16 36.70 -42.44
N ARG A 244 -48.00 35.48 -41.91
CA ARG A 244 -47.70 34.17 -42.53
C ARG A 244 -46.25 33.74 -42.60
#